data_AF-A0A353PBQ6-F1
#
_entry.id   AF-A0A353PBQ6-F1
#
_cell.length_a   1.000
_cell.length_b   1.000
_cell.length_c   1.000
_cell.angle_alpha   90.00
_cell.angle_beta   90.00
_cell.angle_gamma   90.00
#
_symmetry.space_group_name_H-M   'P 1'
#
loop_
_entity.id
_entity.type
_entity.pdbx_description
1 polymer ?
#
loop_
_entity_poly.entity_id
_entity_poly.type
_entity_poly.pdbx_seq_one_letter_code
_entity_poly.pdbx_strand_id
1 'polypeptide(L)'
;ILLFDKPPGMSSNKALQHVRWLYAAAKAGHTGSLDPLATGLLPLCFGQATKVCGYLLDADKSYEVVCQFGCRTVTGDREGEVVETGP
;
A
#
# COMPACT_ATOMS: atom_id res chain seq x y z
N ILE A 1 -9.64 -1.87 14.07
CA ILE A 1 -8.59 -1.62 13.05
C ILE A 1 -7.82 -2.92 12.94
N LEU A 2 -7.49 -3.36 11.73
CA LEU A 2 -6.61 -4.51 11.48
C LEU A 2 -5.30 -4.00 10.91
N LEU A 3 -4.18 -4.47 11.48
CA LEU A 3 -2.85 -4.24 10.92
C LEU A 3 -2.59 -5.37 9.93
N PHE A 4 -2.78 -5.09 8.63
CA PHE A 4 -2.62 -6.09 7.59
C PHE A 4 -1.22 -6.00 7.00
N ASP A 5 -0.46 -7.09 7.05
CA ASP A 5 0.81 -7.20 6.35
C ASP A 5 0.54 -7.54 4.87
N LYS A 6 0.64 -6.53 4.00
CA LYS A 6 0.27 -6.64 2.59
C LYS A 6 1.33 -7.44 1.83
N PRO A 7 0.97 -8.56 1.17
CA PRO A 7 1.91 -9.27 0.33
C PRO A 7 2.24 -8.48 -0.96
N PRO A 8 3.34 -8.84 -1.65
CA PRO A 8 3.69 -8.23 -2.93
C PRO A 8 2.69 -8.66 -4.02
N GLY A 9 2.55 -7.85 -5.07
CA GLY A 9 1.66 -8.08 -6.21
C GLY A 9 0.17 -7.79 -5.94
N MET A 10 -0.19 -7.49 -4.69
CA MET A 10 -1.56 -7.13 -4.31
C MET A 10 -1.71 -5.62 -4.17
N SER A 11 -2.71 -5.02 -4.82
CA SER A 11 -3.06 -3.62 -4.58
C SER A 11 -3.74 -3.44 -3.22
N SER A 12 -3.61 -2.24 -2.64
CA SER A 12 -4.24 -1.91 -1.35
C SER A 12 -5.76 -2.13 -1.36
N ASN A 13 -6.43 -1.81 -2.48
CA ASN A 13 -7.87 -2.06 -2.60
C ASN A 13 -8.20 -3.56 -2.70
N LYS A 14 -7.40 -4.37 -3.41
CA LYS A 14 -7.60 -5.83 -3.43
C LYS A 14 -7.47 -6.43 -2.02
N ALA A 15 -6.47 -6.00 -1.25
CA ALA A 15 -6.32 -6.38 0.15
C ALA A 15 -7.55 -5.97 0.98
N LEU A 16 -8.00 -4.71 0.85
CA LEU A 16 -9.19 -4.22 1.54
C LEU A 16 -10.43 -5.05 1.23
N GLN A 17 -10.71 -5.34 -0.05
CA GLN A 17 -11.90 -6.11 -0.44
C GLN A 17 -11.83 -7.55 0.07
N HIS A 18 -10.66 -8.18 -0.02
CA HIS A 18 -10.46 -9.55 0.48
C HIS A 18 -10.74 -9.65 1.97
N VAL A 19 -10.14 -8.77 2.77
CA VAL A 19 -10.33 -8.77 4.23
C VAL A 19 -11.75 -8.32 4.60
N ARG A 20 -12.32 -7.32 3.91
CA ARG A 20 -13.72 -6.90 4.13
C ARG A 20 -14.69 -8.06 3.95
N TRP A 21 -14.47 -8.90 2.94
CA TRP A 21 -15.26 -10.11 2.72
C TRP A 21 -15.10 -11.11 3.86
N LEU A 22 -13.85 -11.41 4.28
CA LEU A 22 -13.57 -12.32 5.40
C LEU A 22 -14.27 -11.91 6.71
N TYR A 23 -14.36 -10.61 6.97
CA TYR A 23 -14.99 -10.06 8.17
C TYR A 23 -16.48 -9.74 7.99
N ALA A 24 -17.07 -10.04 6.82
CA ALA A 24 -18.44 -9.66 6.45
C ALA A 24 -18.75 -8.18 6.74
N ALA A 25 -17.76 -7.29 6.56
CA ALA A 25 -17.85 -5.91 7.00
C ALA A 25 -18.67 -5.06 6.01
N ALA A 26 -19.74 -4.44 6.51
CA ALA A 26 -20.59 -3.55 5.71
C ALA A 26 -19.82 -2.34 5.16
N LYS A 27 -18.90 -1.77 5.95
CA LYS A 27 -18.06 -0.62 5.63
C LYS A 27 -16.61 -0.91 5.96
N ALA A 28 -15.70 -0.58 5.04
CA ALA A 28 -14.26 -0.70 5.26
C ALA A 28 -13.48 0.39 4.49
N GLY A 29 -12.27 0.72 4.94
CA GLY A 29 -11.31 1.59 4.25
C GLY A 29 -9.88 1.32 4.72
N HIS A 30 -8.87 1.81 4.00
CA HIS A 30 -7.46 1.76 4.42
C HIS A 30 -6.93 3.18 4.67
N THR A 31 -5.79 3.30 5.35
CA THR A 31 -5.25 4.59 5.85
C THR A 31 -4.06 5.11 5.04
N GLY A 32 -4.07 4.85 3.73
CA GLY A 32 -2.97 5.14 2.82
C GLY A 32 -2.75 3.99 1.84
N SER A 33 -2.38 4.32 0.60
CA SER A 33 -2.10 3.30 -0.42
C SER A 33 -0.66 2.84 -0.32
N LEU A 34 -0.47 1.52 -0.33
CA LEU A 34 0.79 0.86 -0.67
C LEU A 34 0.72 0.32 -2.09
N ASP A 35 1.77 0.56 -2.86
CA ASP A 35 1.88 0.10 -4.24
C ASP A 35 1.88 -1.43 -4.33
N PRO A 36 1.46 -2.01 -5.48
CA PRO A 36 1.44 -3.45 -5.68
C PRO A 36 2.79 -4.12 -5.41
N LEU A 37 3.90 -3.52 -5.86
CA LEU A 37 5.25 -4.07 -5.64
C LEU A 37 5.71 -4.02 -4.17
N ALA A 38 5.14 -3.13 -3.36
CA ALA A 38 5.53 -2.93 -1.98
C ALA A 38 4.91 -4.02 -1.08
N THR A 39 5.53 -4.25 0.08
CA THR A 39 5.00 -5.12 1.14
C THR A 39 4.92 -4.36 2.46
N GLY A 40 4.31 -4.95 3.49
CA GLY A 40 4.29 -4.38 4.82
C GLY A 40 2.95 -3.77 5.23
N LEU A 41 3.00 -2.88 6.20
CA LEU A 41 1.84 -2.48 6.99
C LEU A 41 0.80 -1.66 6.20
N LEU A 42 -0.39 -2.24 6.01
CA LEU A 42 -1.60 -1.59 5.51
C LEU A 42 -2.69 -1.59 6.59
N PRO A 43 -2.90 -0.49 7.34
CA PRO A 43 -3.98 -0.44 8.33
C PRO A 43 -5.36 -0.43 7.64
N LEU A 44 -6.21 -1.37 8.03
CA LEU A 44 -7.58 -1.50 7.56
C LEU A 44 -8.56 -1.14 8.68
N CYS A 45 -9.52 -0.28 8.36
CA CYS A 45 -10.53 0.22 9.27
C CYS A 45 -11.91 -0.28 8.86
N PHE A 46 -12.69 -0.78 9.80
CA PHE A 46 -14.04 -1.32 9.57
C PHE A 46 -15.10 -0.55 10.35
N GLY A 47 -16.30 -0.42 9.78
CA GLY A 47 -17.43 0.21 10.44
C GLY A 47 -17.09 1.60 10.97
N GLN A 48 -17.33 1.84 12.26
CA GLN A 48 -17.06 3.13 12.91
C GLN A 48 -15.57 3.50 12.93
N ALA A 49 -14.66 2.53 12.90
CA ALA A 49 -13.21 2.80 12.88
C ALA A 49 -12.77 3.55 11.60
N THR A 50 -13.58 3.52 10.52
CA THR A 50 -13.29 4.33 9.33
C THR A 50 -13.26 5.84 9.61
N LYS A 51 -13.88 6.29 10.70
CA LYS A 51 -13.86 7.71 11.13
C LYS A 51 -12.47 8.18 11.55
N VAL A 52 -11.59 7.28 11.98
CA VAL A 52 -10.22 7.62 12.41
C VAL A 52 -9.19 7.43 11.30
N CYS A 53 -9.58 7.04 10.08
CA CYS A 53 -8.66 6.89 8.95
C CYS A 53 -7.88 8.17 8.65
N GLY A 54 -8.52 9.35 8.79
CA GLY A 54 -7.87 10.64 8.57
C GLY A 54 -6.63 10.85 9.43
N TYR A 55 -6.74 10.57 10.73
CA TYR A 55 -5.59 10.70 11.65
C TYR A 55 -4.44 9.75 11.32
N LEU A 56 -4.75 8.56 10.79
CA LEU A 56 -3.74 7.57 10.41
C LEU A 56 -3.10 7.86 9.05
N LEU A 57 -3.77 8.62 8.18
CA LEU A 57 -3.18 9.09 6.92
C LEU A 57 -2.03 10.06 7.18
N ASP A 58 -2.16 10.93 8.18
CA ASP A 58 -1.16 11.94 8.56
C ASP A 58 -0.05 11.38 9.47
N ALA A 59 -0.13 10.11 9.88
CA ALA A 59 0.90 9.49 10.69
C ALA A 59 2.21 9.34 9.91
N ASP A 60 3.33 9.45 10.65
CA ASP A 60 4.67 9.19 10.14
C ASP A 60 4.78 7.75 9.59
N LYS A 61 5.52 7.63 8.49
CA LYS A 61 5.73 6.35 7.79
C LYS A 61 7.22 6.13 7.62
N SER A 62 7.64 4.89 7.81
CA SER A 62 9.02 4.47 7.60
C SER A 62 9.04 3.36 6.57
N TYR A 63 10.03 3.41 5.68
CA TYR A 63 10.18 2.48 4.58
C TYR A 63 11.63 2.00 4.51
N GLU A 64 11.79 0.73 4.20
CA GLU A 64 13.07 0.19 3.74
C GLU A 64 12.97 0.00 2.22
N VAL A 65 13.93 0.56 1.49
CA VAL A 65 13.92 0.58 0.03
C VAL A 65 15.29 0.19 -0.51
N VAL A 66 15.29 -0.44 -1.68
CA VAL A 66 16.49 -0.67 -2.49
C VAL A 66 16.36 0.16 -3.74
N CYS A 67 17.31 1.07 -3.97
CA CYS A 67 17.33 1.94 -5.13
C CYS A 67 18.42 1.49 -6.12
N GLN A 68 18.11 1.52 -7.41
CA GLN A 68 19.07 1.32 -8.48
C GLN A 68 19.45 2.68 -9.09
N PHE A 69 20.73 3.04 -8.99
CA PHE A 69 21.25 4.25 -9.61
C PHE A 69 21.61 4.01 -11.09
N GLY A 70 21.66 5.08 -11.88
CA GLY A 70 22.01 5.02 -13.30
C GLY A 70 20.91 4.47 -14.21
N CYS A 71 19.69 4.27 -13.70
CA CYS A 71 18.55 3.76 -14.47
C CYS A 71 17.28 4.54 -14.11
N ARG A 72 16.51 4.96 -15.12
CA ARG A 72 15.15 5.51 -14.95
C ARG A 72 14.14 4.67 -15.72
N THR A 73 13.03 4.36 -15.07
CA THR A 73 11.88 3.66 -15.66
C THR A 73 10.67 4.58 -15.77
N VAL A 74 9.68 4.20 -16.58
CA VAL A 74 8.43 4.98 -16.74
C VAL A 74 7.60 5.11 -15.45
N THR A 75 7.72 4.14 -14.53
CA THR A 75 6.97 4.11 -13.26
C THR A 75 7.77 4.62 -12.07
N GLY A 76 9.08 4.83 -12.22
CA GLY A 76 9.98 5.19 -11.11
C GLY A 76 10.31 4.00 -10.19
N ASP A 77 9.92 2.79 -10.56
CA ASP A 77 10.22 1.54 -9.87
C ASP A 77 10.67 0.44 -10.84
N ARG A 78 10.88 -0.78 -10.32
CA ARG A 78 11.38 -1.93 -11.10
C ARG A 78 10.36 -2.58 -12.04
N GLU A 79 9.08 -2.20 -12.00
CA GLU A 79 8.04 -2.80 -12.85
C GLU A 79 7.91 -2.08 -14.21
N GLY A 80 8.34 -0.81 -14.30
CA GLY A 80 8.27 -0.02 -15.52
C GLY A 80 9.38 -0.31 -16.53
N GLU A 81 9.08 -0.10 -17.81
CA GLU A 81 10.08 -0.11 -18.89
C GLU A 81 11.15 0.96 -18.67
N VAL A 82 12.41 0.62 -18.97
CA VAL A 82 13.56 1.53 -18.87
C VAL A 82 13.48 2.58 -19.97
N VAL A 83 13.58 3.85 -19.59
CA VAL A 83 13.57 4.99 -20.52
C VAL A 83 14.89 5.71 -20.63
N GLU A 84 15.77 5.56 -19.63
CA GLU A 84 17.07 6.20 -19.61
C GLU A 84 18.05 5.35 -18.80
N THR A 85 19.30 5.27 -19.28
CA THR A 85 20.41 4.67 -18.54
C THR A 85 21.61 5.60 -18.60
N GLY A 86 22.38 5.66 -17.53
CA GLY A 86 23.57 6.50 -17.40
C GLY A 86 24.59 5.89 -16.45
N PRO A 87 25.85 6.36 -16.51
CA PRO A 87 26.90 5.96 -15.58
C PRO A 87 26.59 6.35 -14.13
#